data_AF-A0A925RJ15-F1
#
_entry.id   AF-A0A925RJ15-F1
#
_cell.length_a   1.000
_cell.length_b   1.000
_cell.length_c   1.000
_cell.angle_alpha   90.00
_cell.angle_beta   90.00
_cell.angle_gamma   90.00
#
_symmetry.space_group_name_H-M   'P 1'
#
loop_
_entity.id
_entity.type
_entity.pdbx_description
1 polymer ?
#
loop_
_entity_poly.entity_id
_entity_poly.type
_entity_poly.pdbx_seq_one_letter_code
_entity_poly.pdbx_strand_id
1 'polypeptide(L)'
;MRLLRIAFLLLVACGGGQIHNLPLAWRAADDSPRPSPEVAHAFSVAPFAFGLRDVRSDPTAVGAYEDTGFIVRTTDNVAQYCSTRMGEMLAHAGARLADPPTAILETELLDYRVVEGGTFAGTVRLRAVVRRGTSEAWSRIFIGKSKRWGRTHNPENYNEALSNALADVAAQLVRDDDFARALVSPAPGDETAPPAEAQPAPATSSASSSAGPPGA
;
A
#
# COMPACT_ATOMS: atom_id res chain seq x y z
N MET A 1 49.65 26.17 27.07
CA MET A 1 48.21 26.43 26.83
C MET A 1 48.05 26.93 25.40
N ARG A 2 47.58 26.10 24.47
CA ARG A 2 47.39 26.46 23.05
C ARG A 2 45.89 26.71 22.81
N LEU A 3 45.54 27.96 22.48
CA LEU A 3 44.18 28.37 22.10
C LEU A 3 43.83 27.82 20.71
N LEU A 4 42.82 26.95 20.64
CA LEU A 4 42.22 26.47 19.40
C LEU A 4 41.17 27.48 18.95
N ARG A 5 41.45 28.22 17.86
CA ARG A 5 40.49 29.11 17.21
C ARG A 5 39.64 28.29 16.23
N ILE A 6 38.39 27.99 16.62
CA ILE A 6 37.40 27.39 15.71
C ILE A 6 36.82 28.54 14.87
N ALA A 7 37.20 28.59 13.59
CA ALA A 7 36.62 29.48 12.61
C ALA A 7 35.28 28.89 12.15
N PHE A 8 34.19 29.56 12.51
CA PHE A 8 32.84 29.22 12.08
C PHE A 8 32.63 29.78 10.67
N LEU A 9 32.68 28.92 9.66
CA LEU A 9 32.46 29.29 8.26
C LEU A 9 30.95 29.34 8.00
N LEU A 10 30.37 30.53 8.05
CA LEU A 10 28.99 30.79 7.65
C LEU A 10 28.89 30.79 6.12
N LEU A 11 28.46 29.67 5.54
CA LEU A 11 28.05 29.58 4.14
C LEU A 11 26.68 30.25 3.98
N VAL A 12 26.67 31.49 3.50
CA VAL A 12 25.46 32.18 3.06
C VAL A 12 25.13 31.71 1.64
N ALA A 13 24.25 30.72 1.52
CA ALA A 13 23.69 30.28 0.23
C ALA A 13 22.54 31.22 -0.19
N CYS A 14 22.87 32.34 -0.82
CA CYS A 14 21.90 33.23 -1.47
C CYS A 14 21.67 32.82 -2.92
N GLY A 15 20.44 32.42 -3.25
CA GLY A 15 19.98 32.11 -4.62
C GLY A 15 19.33 30.73 -4.73
N GLY A 16 18.03 30.65 -4.43
CA GLY A 16 17.26 29.41 -4.61
C GLY A 16 17.03 29.15 -6.10
N GLY A 17 17.95 28.42 -6.73
CA GLY A 17 17.77 27.92 -8.09
C GLY A 17 16.64 26.87 -8.17
N GLN A 18 16.16 26.62 -9.38
CA GLN A 18 15.20 25.56 -9.65
C GLN A 18 15.76 24.20 -9.22
N ILE A 19 14.92 23.36 -8.62
CA ILE A 19 15.32 22.02 -8.18
C ILE A 19 15.24 21.07 -9.38
N HIS A 20 16.39 20.82 -10.02
CA HIS A 20 16.47 19.90 -11.15
C HIS A 20 16.46 18.43 -10.74
N ASN A 21 17.05 18.13 -9.58
CA ASN A 21 17.06 16.80 -8.99
C ASN A 21 16.72 16.91 -7.51
N LEU A 22 15.65 16.22 -7.09
CA LEU A 22 15.21 16.12 -5.71
C LEU A 22 15.58 14.75 -5.15
N PRO A 23 16.63 14.64 -4.32
CA PRO A 23 16.86 13.43 -3.54
C PRO A 23 15.68 13.19 -2.61
N LEU A 24 15.13 11.97 -2.63
CA LEU A 24 14.00 11.58 -1.81
C LEU A 24 14.47 11.32 -0.38
N ALA A 25 13.87 12.03 0.56
CA ALA A 25 14.15 11.93 1.97
C ALA A 25 12.84 11.89 2.74
N TRP A 26 12.70 10.92 3.65
CA TRP A 26 11.52 10.85 4.51
C TRP A 26 11.54 11.96 5.55
N ARG A 27 10.45 12.72 5.61
CA ARG A 27 10.30 13.91 6.47
C ARG A 27 8.91 14.00 7.10
N ALA A 28 8.18 12.89 7.21
CA ALA A 28 6.88 12.94 7.90
C ALA A 28 7.06 13.14 9.40
N ALA A 29 6.04 13.69 10.06
CA ALA A 29 5.92 13.62 11.51
C ALA A 29 5.90 12.14 11.95
N ASP A 30 6.44 11.84 13.13
CA ASP A 30 6.54 10.47 13.69
C ASP A 30 5.19 9.79 14.01
N ASP A 31 4.10 10.26 13.41
CA ASP A 31 2.76 9.70 13.57
C ASP A 31 2.64 8.39 12.80
N SER A 32 2.96 7.30 13.48
CA SER A 32 2.68 5.96 12.98
C SER A 32 1.17 5.78 12.79
N PRO A 33 0.71 5.28 11.63
CA PRO A 33 -0.71 5.16 11.37
C PRO A 33 -1.34 4.14 12.32
N ARG A 34 -2.38 4.55 13.05
CA ARG A 34 -3.11 3.67 13.97
C ARG A 34 -4.18 2.88 13.20
N PRO A 35 -4.14 1.54 13.22
CA PRO A 35 -5.13 0.72 12.55
C PRO A 35 -6.51 0.79 13.22
N SER A 36 -7.58 0.49 12.47
CA SER A 36 -8.90 0.19 13.07
C SER A 36 -8.83 -1.13 13.87
N PRO A 37 -9.76 -1.38 14.80
CA PRO A 37 -9.83 -2.65 15.53
C PRO A 37 -9.86 -3.88 14.60
N GLU A 38 -10.60 -3.79 13.50
CA GLU A 38 -10.76 -4.82 12.48
C GLU A 38 -9.46 -5.08 11.74
N VAL A 39 -8.75 -4.03 11.31
CA VAL A 39 -7.44 -4.15 10.66
C VAL A 39 -6.39 -4.68 11.65
N ALA A 40 -6.39 -4.21 12.90
CA ALA A 40 -5.47 -4.69 13.93
C ALA A 40 -5.67 -6.20 14.18
N HIS A 41 -6.93 -6.66 14.23
CA HIS A 41 -7.24 -8.08 14.31
C HIS A 41 -6.74 -8.83 13.07
N ALA A 42 -7.04 -8.34 11.86
CA ALA A 42 -6.61 -8.96 10.61
C ALA A 42 -5.09 -9.12 10.55
N PHE A 43 -4.33 -8.08 10.91
CA PHE A 43 -2.87 -8.10 10.98
C PHE A 43 -2.31 -9.14 11.95
N SER A 44 -3.03 -9.44 13.04
CA SER A 44 -2.59 -10.45 14.01
C SER A 44 -2.74 -11.89 13.49
N VAL A 45 -3.77 -12.16 12.68
CA VAL A 45 -4.14 -13.51 12.25
C VAL A 45 -3.74 -13.86 10.82
N ALA A 46 -3.58 -12.87 9.92
CA ALA A 46 -3.33 -13.07 8.51
C ALA A 46 -1.98 -12.47 8.07
N PRO A 47 -0.90 -13.27 7.97
CA PRO A 47 0.32 -12.81 7.34
C PRO A 47 0.10 -12.61 5.84
N PHE A 48 0.68 -11.54 5.28
CA PHE A 48 0.55 -11.22 3.86
C PHE A 48 1.87 -10.69 3.28
N ALA A 49 2.03 -10.82 1.97
CA ALA A 49 3.14 -10.19 1.25
C ALA A 49 2.71 -8.81 0.75
N PHE A 50 3.66 -7.87 0.66
CA PHE A 50 3.40 -6.51 0.22
C PHE A 50 4.34 -6.12 -0.92
N GLY A 51 3.80 -5.47 -1.95
CA GLY A 51 4.59 -4.91 -3.03
C GLY A 51 3.96 -3.64 -3.61
N LEU A 52 4.81 -2.73 -4.06
CA LEU A 52 4.42 -1.49 -4.72
C LEU A 52 5.14 -1.35 -6.06
N ARG A 53 4.37 -1.09 -7.12
CA ARG A 53 4.90 -0.72 -8.44
C ARG A 53 4.49 0.70 -8.81
N ASP A 54 5.36 1.38 -9.53
CA ASP A 54 5.07 2.71 -10.09
C ASP A 54 4.54 2.57 -11.51
N VAL A 55 3.30 3.00 -11.72
CA VAL A 55 2.62 2.93 -13.03
C VAL A 55 2.35 4.32 -13.60
N ARG A 56 2.97 5.36 -13.02
CA ARG A 56 2.92 6.72 -13.55
C ARG A 56 3.56 6.76 -14.94
N SER A 57 3.06 7.65 -15.79
CA SER A 57 3.62 7.85 -17.14
C SER A 57 5.05 8.41 -17.13
N ASP A 58 5.40 9.17 -16.08
CA ASP A 58 6.74 9.69 -15.84
C ASP A 58 7.13 9.43 -14.38
N PRO A 59 7.78 8.28 -14.10
CA PRO A 59 8.20 7.91 -12.74
C PRO A 59 9.22 8.86 -12.11
N THR A 60 9.87 9.72 -12.89
CA THR A 60 10.89 10.64 -12.35
C THR A 60 10.29 11.99 -11.93
N ALA A 61 9.11 12.36 -12.41
CA ALA A 61 8.44 13.60 -12.03
C ALA A 61 7.87 13.49 -10.60
N VAL A 62 8.29 14.38 -9.71
CA VAL A 62 7.88 14.38 -8.29
C VAL A 62 7.35 15.73 -7.82
N GLY A 63 7.36 16.74 -8.70
CA GLY A 63 6.66 17.98 -8.45
C GLY A 63 6.68 18.95 -9.61
N ALA A 64 6.06 20.09 -9.42
CA ALA A 64 6.01 21.16 -10.38
C ALA A 64 5.88 22.52 -9.68
N TYR A 65 6.51 23.55 -10.25
CA TYR A 65 6.20 24.93 -9.89
C TYR A 65 4.91 25.38 -10.59
N GLU A 66 3.95 25.87 -9.83
CA GLU A 66 2.65 26.34 -10.33
C GLU A 66 2.81 27.48 -11.34
N ASP A 67 3.66 28.46 -11.01
CA ASP A 67 3.82 29.69 -11.81
C ASP A 67 4.52 29.46 -13.16
N THR A 68 5.47 28.53 -13.21
CA THR A 68 6.33 28.33 -14.39
C THR A 68 6.06 27.03 -15.13
N GLY A 69 5.35 26.09 -14.51
CA GLY A 69 5.17 24.73 -15.01
C GLY A 69 6.45 23.89 -15.02
N PHE A 70 7.57 24.39 -14.47
CA PHE A 70 8.81 23.63 -14.44
C PHE A 70 8.65 22.40 -13.54
N ILE A 71 9.05 21.24 -14.07
CA ILE A 71 8.90 19.93 -13.43
C ILE A 71 10.13 19.61 -12.59
N VAL A 72 9.92 19.37 -11.30
CA VAL A 72 10.93 18.85 -10.38
C VAL A 72 11.01 17.34 -10.54
N ARG A 73 12.24 16.84 -10.78
CA ARG A 73 12.52 15.43 -11.03
C ARG A 73 13.36 14.82 -9.93
N THR A 74 13.36 13.49 -9.83
CA THR A 74 14.27 12.72 -8.98
C THR A 74 15.01 11.65 -9.81
N THR A 75 16.24 11.36 -9.41
CA THR A 75 17.01 10.20 -9.89
C THR A 75 16.77 8.94 -9.07
N ASP A 76 16.09 9.06 -7.93
CA ASP A 76 15.84 7.93 -7.05
C ASP A 76 14.71 7.04 -7.59
N ASN A 77 14.72 5.76 -7.22
CA ASN A 77 13.66 4.82 -7.56
C ASN A 77 12.43 5.09 -6.67
N VAL A 78 11.46 5.84 -7.18
CA VAL A 78 10.23 6.20 -6.43
C VAL A 78 9.43 4.99 -5.99
N ALA A 79 9.34 3.94 -6.82
CA ALA A 79 8.62 2.71 -6.46
C ALA A 79 9.26 2.04 -5.24
N GLN A 80 10.58 1.85 -5.28
CA GLN A 80 11.33 1.25 -4.17
C GLN A 80 11.22 2.12 -2.91
N TYR A 81 11.41 3.43 -3.04
CA TYR A 81 11.29 4.37 -1.92
C TYR A 81 9.91 4.30 -1.25
N CYS A 82 8.82 4.37 -2.03
CA CYS A 82 7.46 4.29 -1.49
C CYS A 82 7.16 2.90 -0.92
N SER A 83 7.63 1.83 -1.56
CA SER A 83 7.49 0.46 -1.05
C SER A 83 8.16 0.31 0.32
N THR A 84 9.38 0.81 0.48
CA THR A 84 10.09 0.75 1.77
C THR A 84 9.31 1.51 2.85
N ARG A 85 8.92 2.77 2.60
CA ARG A 85 8.23 3.59 3.60
C ARG A 85 6.85 3.09 3.95
N MET A 86 6.08 2.62 2.97
CA MET A 86 4.77 2.03 3.22
C MET A 86 4.88 0.70 3.96
N GLY A 87 5.87 -0.14 3.62
CA GLY A 87 6.15 -1.38 4.35
C GLY A 87 6.52 -1.15 5.81
N GLU A 88 7.39 -0.16 6.08
CA GLU A 88 7.74 0.27 7.45
C GLU A 88 6.49 0.73 8.23
N MET A 89 5.63 1.56 7.63
CA MET A 89 4.39 2.03 8.27
C MET A 89 3.40 0.89 8.55
N LEU A 90 3.25 -0.06 7.62
CA LEU A 90 2.40 -1.23 7.81
C LEU A 90 2.94 -2.13 8.94
N ALA A 91 4.26 -2.37 8.96
CA ALA A 91 4.89 -3.15 10.03
C ALA A 91 4.74 -2.47 11.40
N HIS A 92 4.93 -1.15 11.48
CA HIS A 92 4.68 -0.37 12.70
C HIS A 92 3.21 -0.42 13.14
N ALA A 93 2.27 -0.49 12.20
CA ALA A 93 0.85 -0.70 12.49
C ALA A 93 0.50 -2.14 12.93
N GLY A 94 1.49 -3.05 12.99
CA GLY A 94 1.33 -4.43 13.45
C GLY A 94 1.19 -5.46 12.34
N ALA A 95 1.33 -5.08 11.06
CA ALA A 95 1.23 -6.02 9.95
C ALA A 95 2.36 -7.06 9.98
N ARG A 96 1.98 -8.32 9.78
CA ARG A 96 2.93 -9.44 9.66
C ARG A 96 3.27 -9.66 8.19
N LEU A 97 4.26 -8.92 7.70
CA LEU A 97 4.79 -9.09 6.35
C LEU A 97 5.68 -10.35 6.33
N ALA A 98 5.18 -11.47 5.83
CA ALA A 98 5.83 -12.78 5.99
C ALA A 98 5.77 -13.68 4.75
N ASP A 99 6.60 -14.72 4.78
CA ASP A 99 6.71 -15.79 3.77
C ASP A 99 6.63 -17.15 4.49
N PRO A 100 5.68 -18.05 4.17
CA PRO A 100 4.66 -17.93 3.12
C PRO A 100 3.49 -17.00 3.52
N PRO A 101 3.02 -16.14 2.60
CA PRO A 101 1.87 -15.28 2.84
C PRO A 101 0.53 -16.01 2.62
N THR A 102 -0.51 -15.60 3.33
CA THR A 102 -1.91 -16.05 3.08
C THR A 102 -2.64 -15.19 2.05
N ALA A 103 -2.14 -13.97 1.81
CA ALA A 103 -2.64 -13.03 0.82
C ALA A 103 -1.50 -12.14 0.30
N ILE A 104 -1.68 -11.51 -0.86
CA ILE A 104 -0.73 -10.56 -1.43
C ILE A 104 -1.43 -9.20 -1.53
N LEU A 105 -0.86 -8.18 -0.90
CA LEU A 105 -1.23 -6.79 -1.09
C LEU A 105 -0.36 -6.18 -2.20
N GLU A 106 -0.92 -6.11 -3.41
CA GLU A 106 -0.32 -5.40 -4.53
C GLU A 106 -0.77 -3.95 -4.53
N THR A 107 0.17 -3.04 -4.74
CA THR A 107 -0.14 -1.61 -4.85
C THR A 107 0.44 -0.99 -6.11
N GLU A 108 -0.33 -0.09 -6.73
CA GLU A 108 0.03 0.65 -7.92
C GLU A 108 0.05 2.14 -7.58
N LEU A 109 1.21 2.77 -7.69
CA LEU A 109 1.36 4.21 -7.53
C LEU A 109 0.88 4.91 -8.81
N LEU A 110 -0.24 5.63 -8.69
CA LEU A 110 -0.92 6.32 -9.79
C LEU A 110 -0.53 7.80 -9.88
N ASP A 111 -0.20 8.42 -8.74
CA ASP A 111 0.26 9.81 -8.65
C ASP A 111 1.17 9.96 -7.42
N TYR A 112 2.22 10.76 -7.55
CA TYR A 112 3.17 11.06 -6.47
C TYR A 112 3.85 12.37 -6.86
N ARG A 113 3.29 13.48 -6.37
CA ARG A 113 3.73 14.81 -6.78
C ARG A 113 3.48 15.87 -5.73
N VAL A 114 4.24 16.95 -5.81
CA VAL A 114 3.99 18.21 -5.10
C VAL A 114 3.80 19.34 -6.11
N VAL A 115 2.78 20.14 -5.92
CA VAL A 115 2.66 21.43 -6.60
C VAL A 115 3.14 22.51 -5.65
N GLU A 116 4.16 23.26 -6.08
CA GLU A 116 4.68 24.42 -5.37
C GLU A 116 4.15 25.71 -6.00
N GLY A 117 3.36 26.45 -5.22
CA GLY A 117 2.99 27.84 -5.50
C GLY A 117 3.20 28.66 -4.24
N GLY A 118 2.12 29.24 -3.70
CA GLY A 118 2.14 29.85 -2.36
C GLY A 118 2.32 28.83 -1.21
N THR A 119 2.03 27.55 -1.49
CA THR A 119 2.19 26.42 -0.56
C THR A 119 2.74 25.21 -1.30
N PHE A 120 3.23 24.23 -0.56
CA PHE A 120 3.58 22.91 -1.08
C PHE A 120 2.40 21.97 -0.88
N ALA A 121 1.70 21.64 -1.97
CA ALA A 121 0.54 20.75 -1.97
C ALA A 121 0.95 19.36 -2.48
N GLY A 122 1.12 18.41 -1.56
CA GLY A 122 1.45 17.03 -1.88
C GLY A 122 0.21 16.21 -2.23
N THR A 123 0.30 15.36 -3.24
CA THR A 123 -0.73 14.39 -3.60
C THR A 123 -0.08 13.05 -3.90
N VAL A 124 -0.59 12.00 -3.25
CA VAL A 124 -0.24 10.62 -3.55
C VAL A 124 -1.54 9.87 -3.86
N ARG A 125 -1.59 9.17 -4.99
CA ARG A 125 -2.72 8.31 -5.37
C ARG A 125 -2.21 6.91 -5.55
N LEU A 126 -2.85 5.96 -4.87
CA LEU A 126 -2.44 4.57 -4.87
C LEU A 126 -3.66 3.68 -5.07
N ARG A 127 -3.58 2.71 -5.99
CA ARG A 127 -4.55 1.61 -6.05
C ARG A 127 -3.98 0.43 -5.27
N ALA A 128 -4.74 -0.06 -4.30
CA ALA A 128 -4.41 -1.24 -3.53
C ALA A 128 -5.31 -2.40 -3.98
N VAL A 129 -4.73 -3.59 -4.06
CA VAL A 129 -5.39 -4.83 -4.47
C VAL A 129 -4.96 -5.95 -3.53
N VAL A 130 -5.92 -6.61 -2.90
CA VAL A 130 -5.67 -7.85 -2.14
C VAL A 130 -5.95 -9.03 -3.06
N ARG A 131 -4.93 -9.85 -3.29
CA ARG A 131 -5.02 -11.10 -4.03
C ARG A 131 -4.92 -12.30 -3.10
N ARG A 132 -5.74 -13.31 -3.38
CA ARG A 132 -5.67 -14.64 -2.77
C ARG A 132 -5.56 -15.67 -3.89
N GLY A 133 -4.37 -16.23 -4.06
CA GLY A 133 -4.03 -17.00 -5.26
C GLY A 133 -4.14 -16.13 -6.51
N THR A 134 -4.92 -16.58 -7.50
CA THR A 134 -5.14 -15.86 -8.77
C THR A 134 -6.28 -14.84 -8.71
N SER A 135 -7.08 -14.85 -7.64
CA SER A 135 -8.30 -14.03 -7.53
C SER A 135 -8.03 -12.69 -6.85
N GLU A 136 -8.63 -11.63 -7.41
CA GLU A 136 -8.73 -10.31 -6.75
C GLU A 136 -9.86 -10.37 -5.73
N ALA A 137 -9.52 -10.37 -4.43
CA ALA A 137 -10.49 -10.40 -3.34
C ALA A 137 -11.04 -9.00 -3.03
N TRP A 138 -10.25 -7.96 -3.28
CA TRP A 138 -10.61 -6.58 -2.99
C TRP A 138 -9.69 -5.61 -3.74
N SER A 139 -10.22 -4.46 -4.13
CA SER A 139 -9.40 -3.32 -4.55
C SER A 139 -10.02 -1.98 -4.19
N ARG A 140 -9.16 -0.99 -3.96
CA ARG A 140 -9.57 0.40 -3.67
C ARG A 140 -8.50 1.39 -4.09
N ILE A 141 -8.92 2.61 -4.42
CA ILE A 141 -8.00 3.73 -4.65
C ILE A 141 -7.99 4.63 -3.41
N PHE A 142 -6.80 4.91 -2.90
CA PHE A 142 -6.55 5.87 -1.83
C PHE A 142 -5.92 7.13 -2.39
N ILE A 143 -6.27 8.27 -1.78
CA ILE A 143 -5.73 9.58 -2.16
C ILE A 143 -5.27 10.26 -0.89
N GLY A 144 -3.96 10.31 -0.71
CA GLY A 144 -3.34 11.05 0.38
C GLY A 144 -3.00 12.46 -0.05
N LYS A 145 -3.24 13.41 0.84
CA LYS A 145 -2.98 14.84 0.58
C LYS A 145 -2.19 15.47 1.71
N SER A 146 -1.38 16.45 1.36
CA SER A 146 -0.73 17.31 2.32
C SER A 146 -0.71 18.74 1.81
N LYS A 147 -0.70 19.71 2.74
CA LYS A 147 -0.53 21.12 2.40
C LYS A 147 0.27 21.80 3.49
N ARG A 148 1.32 22.52 3.09
CA ARG A 148 2.15 23.28 4.04
C ARG A 148 2.65 24.59 3.47
N TRP A 149 2.89 25.54 4.36
CA TRP A 149 3.66 26.74 4.07
C TRP A 149 5.16 26.43 4.18
N GLY A 150 5.97 27.17 3.41
CA GLY A 150 7.40 27.04 3.47
C GLY A 150 8.11 27.95 2.47
N ARG A 151 9.44 28.05 2.60
CA ARG A 151 10.29 28.80 1.67
C ARG A 151 10.21 28.18 0.26
N THR A 152 10.04 29.03 -0.75
CA THR A 152 10.11 28.66 -2.18
C THR A 152 11.45 28.00 -2.51
N HIS A 153 11.45 27.09 -3.49
CA HIS A 153 12.61 26.34 -3.96
C HIS A 153 13.32 25.55 -2.85
N ASN A 154 12.58 25.06 -1.85
CA ASN A 154 13.17 24.29 -0.74
C ASN A 154 12.90 22.77 -0.91
N PRO A 155 13.94 21.96 -1.17
CA PRO A 155 13.84 20.50 -1.24
C PRO A 155 13.21 19.83 -0.01
N GLU A 156 13.40 20.39 1.18
CA GLU A 156 12.84 19.84 2.41
C GLU A 156 11.31 19.94 2.43
N ASN A 157 10.76 21.05 1.90
CA ASN A 157 9.32 21.24 1.82
C ASN A 157 8.65 20.26 0.86
N TYR A 158 9.29 19.96 -0.27
CA TYR A 158 8.85 18.89 -1.18
C TYR A 158 8.83 17.54 -0.48
N ASN A 159 9.94 17.17 0.14
CA ASN A 159 10.10 15.88 0.79
C ASN A 159 9.09 15.67 1.92
N GLU A 160 8.85 16.69 2.75
CA GLU A 160 7.84 16.63 3.80
C GLU A 160 6.41 16.55 3.23
N ALA A 161 6.09 17.34 2.20
CA ALA A 161 4.77 17.27 1.57
C ALA A 161 4.51 15.88 0.95
N LEU A 162 5.50 15.30 0.25
CA LEU A 162 5.41 13.94 -0.28
C LEU A 162 5.27 12.89 0.84
N SER A 163 6.09 12.99 1.88
CA SER A 163 6.08 12.06 3.01
C SER A 163 4.73 12.08 3.73
N ASN A 164 4.20 13.27 4.02
CA ASN A 164 2.90 13.42 4.68
C ASN A 164 1.75 12.90 3.83
N ALA A 165 1.78 13.12 2.50
CA ALA A 165 0.76 12.60 1.60
C ALA A 165 0.82 11.07 1.51
N LEU A 166 2.01 10.45 1.50
CA LEU A 166 2.14 8.99 1.57
C LEU A 166 1.69 8.42 2.92
N ALA A 167 2.01 9.10 4.02
CA ALA A 167 1.54 8.72 5.36
C ALA A 167 0.01 8.78 5.47
N ASP A 168 -0.63 9.78 4.85
CA ASP A 168 -2.09 9.87 4.78
C ASP A 168 -2.71 8.69 4.02
N VAL A 169 -2.11 8.26 2.88
CA VAL A 169 -2.53 7.03 2.19
C VAL A 169 -2.43 5.81 3.12
N ALA A 170 -1.31 5.65 3.83
CA ALA A 170 -1.12 4.53 4.74
C ALA A 170 -2.13 4.55 5.89
N ALA A 171 -2.40 5.73 6.47
CA ALA A 171 -3.40 5.91 7.51
C ALA A 171 -4.81 5.56 7.04
N GLN A 172 -5.18 5.90 5.81
CA GLN A 172 -6.46 5.53 5.23
C GLN A 172 -6.56 4.00 5.04
N LEU A 173 -5.53 3.37 4.47
CA LEU A 173 -5.49 1.93 4.25
C LEU A 173 -5.65 1.14 5.56
N VAL A 174 -4.91 1.51 6.62
CA VAL A 174 -4.98 0.75 7.89
C VAL A 174 -6.26 1.02 8.69
N ARG A 175 -7.13 1.93 8.24
CA ARG A 175 -8.45 2.19 8.84
C ARG A 175 -9.59 1.63 7.98
N ASP A 176 -9.26 0.86 6.96
CA ASP A 176 -10.23 0.33 6.02
C ASP A 176 -10.67 -1.08 6.42
N ASP A 177 -11.89 -1.20 6.95
CA ASP A 177 -12.41 -2.48 7.41
C ASP A 177 -12.73 -3.45 6.25
N ASP A 178 -12.92 -2.95 5.02
CA ASP A 178 -13.06 -3.81 3.83
C ASP A 178 -11.74 -4.49 3.48
N PHE A 179 -10.64 -3.75 3.64
CA PHE A 179 -9.30 -4.30 3.52
C PHE A 179 -9.06 -5.38 4.59
N ALA A 180 -9.43 -5.13 5.85
CA ALA A 180 -9.35 -6.14 6.91
C ALA A 180 -10.11 -7.42 6.57
N ARG A 181 -11.35 -7.28 6.08
CA ARG A 181 -12.19 -8.41 5.65
C ARG A 181 -11.54 -9.18 4.50
N ALA A 182 -11.01 -8.50 3.49
CA ALA A 182 -10.32 -9.14 2.38
C ALA A 182 -9.06 -9.90 2.83
N LEU A 183 -8.36 -9.38 3.83
CA LEU A 183 -7.18 -10.03 4.41
C LEU A 183 -7.49 -11.31 5.16
N VAL A 184 -8.71 -11.54 5.66
CA VAL A 184 -9.06 -12.75 6.44
C VAL A 184 -10.06 -13.67 5.75
N SER A 185 -10.70 -13.22 4.66
CA SER A 185 -11.70 -14.01 3.93
C SER A 185 -11.07 -15.27 3.34
N PRO A 186 -11.73 -16.44 3.39
CA PRO A 186 -11.24 -17.64 2.70
C PRO A 186 -11.11 -17.39 1.19
N ALA A 187 -10.19 -18.11 0.54
CA ALA A 187 -10.07 -18.01 -0.92
C ALA A 187 -11.35 -18.52 -1.59
N PRO A 188 -11.83 -17.90 -2.68
CA PRO A 188 -12.93 -18.44 -3.45
C PRO A 188 -12.54 -19.83 -3.99
N GLY A 189 -13.12 -20.88 -3.42
CA GLY A 189 -12.79 -22.28 -3.71
C GLY A 189 -12.40 -23.13 -2.48
N ASP A 190 -12.08 -22.49 -1.35
CA ASP A 190 -11.92 -23.17 -0.05
C ASP A 190 -13.25 -23.29 0.71
N GLU A 191 -14.36 -22.89 0.09
CA GLU A 191 -15.70 -23.23 0.57
C GLU A 191 -15.84 -24.74 0.42
N THR A 192 -15.43 -25.44 1.48
CA THR A 192 -15.51 -26.88 1.67
C THR A 192 -16.81 -27.34 1.03
N ALA A 193 -16.71 -28.12 -0.04
CA ALA A 193 -17.87 -28.66 -0.74
C ALA A 193 -18.88 -29.10 0.34
N PRO A 194 -20.16 -28.68 0.25
CA PRO A 194 -21.16 -29.01 1.26
C PRO A 194 -21.02 -30.50 1.58
N PRO A 195 -20.95 -30.89 2.86
CA PRO A 195 -20.66 -32.27 3.26
C PRO A 195 -21.58 -33.15 2.43
N ALA A 196 -20.98 -33.98 1.57
CA ALA A 196 -21.70 -34.74 0.54
C ALA A 196 -22.97 -35.29 1.17
N GLU A 197 -24.10 -34.70 0.80
CA GLU A 197 -25.40 -35.05 1.34
C GLU A 197 -25.52 -36.55 1.13
N ALA A 198 -25.53 -37.31 2.22
CA ALA A 198 -25.36 -38.75 2.20
C ALA A 198 -26.39 -39.31 1.21
N GLN A 199 -25.93 -39.77 0.05
CA GLN A 199 -26.79 -40.37 -0.94
C GLN A 199 -27.58 -41.48 -0.22
N PRO A 200 -28.92 -41.41 -0.19
CA PRO A 200 -29.71 -42.43 0.47
C PRO A 200 -29.33 -43.78 -0.15
N ALA A 201 -29.01 -44.73 0.73
CA ALA A 201 -28.54 -46.05 0.33
C ALA A 201 -29.46 -46.64 -0.74
N PRO A 202 -28.91 -47.29 -1.79
CA PRO A 202 -29.72 -47.91 -2.82
C PRO A 202 -30.68 -48.91 -2.16
N ALA A 203 -31.98 -48.68 -2.35
CA ALA A 203 -33.00 -49.60 -1.89
C ALA A 203 -32.69 -50.98 -2.47
N THR A 204 -32.46 -51.96 -1.60
CA THR A 204 -32.32 -53.36 -1.95
C THR A 204 -33.64 -53.83 -2.54
N SER A 205 -33.72 -53.79 -3.88
CA SER A 205 -34.85 -54.32 -4.63
C SER A 205 -34.81 -55.85 -4.52
N SER A 206 -35.54 -56.39 -3.54
CA SER A 206 -35.76 -57.83 -3.39
C SER A 206 -36.52 -58.36 -4.61
N ALA A 207 -35.78 -58.94 -5.56
CA ALA A 207 -36.35 -59.71 -6.65
C ALA A 207 -36.97 -61.00 -6.09
N SER A 208 -38.31 -61.06 -6.07
CA SER A 208 -39.06 -62.30 -5.82
C SER A 208 -38.98 -63.20 -7.05
N SER A 209 -38.27 -64.32 -6.93
CA SER A 209 -38.35 -65.46 -7.84
C SER A 209 -39.72 -66.13 -7.72
N SER A 210 -40.55 -66.04 -8.75
CA SER A 210 -41.69 -66.96 -8.93
C SER A 210 -41.30 -68.06 -9.92
N ALA A 211 -41.07 -69.25 -9.39
CA ALA A 211 -40.93 -70.47 -10.17
C ALA A 211 -42.30 -70.88 -10.75
N GLY A 212 -42.39 -70.98 -12.07
CA GLY A 212 -43.53 -71.59 -12.77
C GLY A 212 -43.32 -73.11 -12.93
N PRO A 213 -44.38 -73.93 -12.88
CA PRO A 213 -44.28 -75.39 -12.94
C PRO A 213 -44.16 -75.91 -14.39
N PRO A 214 -43.66 -77.16 -14.58
CA PRO A 214 -43.63 -77.79 -15.89
C PRO A 214 -45.01 -78.38 -16.23
N GLY A 215 -45.49 -78.11 -17.44
CA GLY A 215 -46.73 -78.67 -17.98
C GLY A 215 -46.49 -79.33 -19.35
N ALA A 216 -46.55 -80.68 -19.32
CA ALA A 216 -46.89 -81.67 -20.33
C ALA A 216 -46.31 -81.56 -21.76
#